data_AF-A0A2K8NV13-F1
#
_entry.id   AF-A0A2K8NV13-F1
#
_cell.length_a   1.000
_cell.length_b   1.000
_cell.length_c   1.000
_cell.angle_alpha   90.00
_cell.angle_beta   90.00
_cell.angle_gamma   90.00
#
_symmetry.space_group_name_H-M   'P 1'
#
loop_
_entity.id
_entity.type
_entity.pdbx_description
1 polymer ?
#
loop_
_entity_poly.entity_id
_entity_poly.type
_entity_poly.pdbx_seq_one_letter_code
_entity_poly.pdbx_strand_id
1 'polypeptide(L)'
;MLNATDEIITTKPDYPNWTEINFCKAYFRINIFSLLIMSVTQVYISGLQDCKKRIIAIGAICSNFVNVIVVCFVLYVFKLNSVYGGLSVTAANFAQLIYMMIMNFKYIDYKNQNFKELVKFKFVIETVKIGLTITLEMNLCNICNFVMLSAITNVQLPVWYDP
;
A
#
# COMPACT_ATOMS: atom_id res chain seq x y z
N MET A 1 -1.29 -24.10 -11.41
CA MET A 1 -2.66 -24.24 -10.87
C MET A 1 -2.53 -24.34 -9.37
N LEU A 2 -2.95 -23.31 -8.62
CA LEU A 2 -2.90 -23.30 -7.16
C LEU A 2 -4.00 -24.24 -6.64
N ASN A 3 -3.62 -25.44 -6.24
CA ASN A 3 -4.47 -26.32 -5.47
C ASN A 3 -4.45 -25.78 -4.03
N ALA A 4 -5.35 -24.84 -3.73
CA ALA A 4 -5.53 -24.33 -2.39
C ALA A 4 -6.22 -25.42 -1.57
N THR A 5 -5.44 -26.29 -0.94
CA THR A 5 -5.93 -27.27 0.02
C THR A 5 -6.58 -26.51 1.17
N ASP A 6 -7.71 -27.02 1.69
CA ASP A 6 -8.38 -26.50 2.90
C ASP A 6 -7.56 -26.77 4.18
N GLU A 7 -6.27 -26.45 4.15
CA GLU A 7 -5.38 -26.62 5.29
C GLU A 7 -5.67 -25.53 6.34
N ILE A 8 -5.82 -25.97 7.58
CA ILE A 8 -6.12 -25.10 8.71
C ILE A 8 -4.81 -24.45 9.16
N ILE A 9 -4.63 -23.16 8.86
CA ILE A 9 -3.40 -22.40 9.18
C ILE A 9 -3.23 -22.19 10.70
N THR A 10 -4.31 -22.32 11.48
CA THR A 10 -4.33 -22.02 12.91
C THR A 10 -4.89 -23.18 13.72
N THR A 11 -4.01 -23.97 14.33
CA THR A 11 -4.36 -25.05 15.29
C THR A 11 -4.38 -24.57 16.75
N LYS A 12 -4.23 -23.26 16.99
CA LYS A 12 -4.24 -22.69 18.34
C LYS A 12 -5.69 -22.52 18.83
N PRO A 13 -6.03 -23.02 20.04
CA PRO A 13 -7.41 -23.03 20.56
C PRO A 13 -8.02 -21.63 20.78
N ASP A 14 -7.20 -20.58 20.81
CA ASP A 14 -7.63 -19.18 20.98
C ASP A 14 -8.06 -18.49 19.67
N TYR A 15 -7.91 -19.16 18.51
CA TYR A 15 -8.25 -18.59 17.22
C TYR A 15 -9.35 -19.42 16.54
N PRO A 16 -10.34 -18.77 15.89
CA PRO A 16 -11.28 -19.49 15.05
C PRO A 16 -10.53 -20.27 13.96
N ASN A 17 -10.91 -21.53 13.73
CA ASN A 17 -10.33 -22.38 12.68
C ASN A 17 -10.55 -21.74 11.30
N TRP A 18 -9.58 -20.95 10.84
CA TRP A 18 -9.65 -20.29 9.55
C TRP A 18 -8.96 -21.14 8.50
N THR A 19 -9.70 -21.50 7.45
CA THR A 19 -9.13 -22.03 6.21
C THR A 19 -8.33 -20.94 5.51
N GLU A 20 -7.31 -21.33 4.72
CA GLU A 20 -6.44 -20.39 4.00
C GLU A 20 -7.24 -19.39 3.16
N ILE A 21 -8.28 -19.87 2.49
CA ILE A 21 -9.16 -19.08 1.63
C ILE A 21 -9.90 -18.00 2.44
N ASN A 22 -10.38 -18.34 3.65
CA ASN A 22 -11.09 -17.39 4.51
C ASN A 22 -10.15 -16.33 5.09
N PHE A 23 -8.92 -16.73 5.45
CA PHE A 23 -7.85 -15.79 5.83
C PHE A 23 -7.54 -14.81 4.71
N CYS A 24 -7.23 -15.32 3.52
CA CYS A 24 -6.94 -14.50 2.35
C CYS A 24 -8.11 -13.55 2.04
N LYS A 25 -9.35 -14.04 2.03
CA LYS A 25 -10.53 -13.22 1.74
C LYS A 25 -10.70 -12.06 2.72
N ALA A 26 -10.53 -12.31 4.02
CA ALA A 26 -10.64 -11.26 5.04
C ALA A 26 -9.49 -10.24 4.94
N TYR A 27 -8.26 -10.73 4.76
CA TYR A 27 -7.07 -9.89 4.62
C TYR A 27 -7.13 -9.00 3.36
N PHE A 28 -7.55 -9.55 2.22
CA PHE A 28 -7.73 -8.78 0.99
C PHE A 28 -8.81 -7.70 1.13
N ARG A 29 -9.91 -7.97 1.83
CA ARG A 29 -10.95 -6.96 2.08
C ARG A 29 -10.41 -5.75 2.85
N ILE A 30 -9.59 -5.99 3.88
CA ILE A 30 -8.94 -4.92 4.64
C ILE A 30 -7.96 -4.14 3.75
N ASN A 31 -7.17 -4.84 2.94
CA ASN A 31 -6.21 -4.20 2.05
C ASN A 31 -6.85 -3.40 0.92
N ILE A 32 -8.00 -3.83 0.37
CA ILE A 32 -8.74 -3.03 -0.62
C ILE A 32 -9.11 -1.65 -0.05
N PHE A 33 -9.54 -1.59 1.21
CA PHE A 33 -9.82 -0.32 1.86
C PHE A 33 -8.55 0.53 2.02
N SER A 34 -7.43 -0.10 2.38
CA SER A 34 -6.12 0.57 2.44
C SER A 34 -5.69 1.17 1.09
N LEU A 35 -5.93 0.45 -0.02
CA LEU A 35 -5.62 0.91 -1.37
C LEU A 35 -6.43 2.15 -1.78
N LEU A 36 -7.70 2.24 -1.36
CA LEU A 36 -8.52 3.43 -1.60
C LEU A 36 -7.99 4.67 -0.86
N ILE A 37 -7.55 4.50 0.39
CA ILE A 37 -6.93 5.61 1.15
C ILE A 37 -5.62 6.04 0.48
N MET A 38 -4.82 5.06 0.06
CA MET A 38 -3.53 5.32 -0.59
C MET A 38 -3.74 6.07 -1.91
N SER A 39 -4.75 5.73 -2.73
CA SER A 39 -4.99 6.42 -4.00
C SER A 39 -5.30 7.91 -3.82
N VAL A 40 -6.14 8.26 -2.83
CA VAL A 40 -6.42 9.66 -2.48
C VAL A 40 -5.17 10.36 -1.93
N THR A 41 -4.40 9.67 -1.09
CA THR A 41 -3.15 10.19 -0.53
C THR A 41 -2.14 10.53 -1.63
N GLN A 42 -2.05 9.70 -2.68
CA GLN A 42 -1.14 9.94 -3.81
C GLN A 42 -1.48 11.22 -4.59
N VAL A 43 -2.76 11.60 -4.68
CA VAL A 43 -3.17 12.87 -5.29
C VAL A 43 -2.64 14.06 -4.49
N TYR A 44 -2.69 14.00 -3.16
CA TYR A 44 -2.11 15.05 -2.33
C TYR A 44 -0.58 15.08 -2.42
N ILE A 45 0.06 13.91 -2.44
CA ILE A 45 1.52 13.80 -2.55
C ILE A 45 2.01 14.42 -3.87
N SER A 46 1.39 14.08 -5.00
CA SER A 46 1.80 14.62 -6.30
C SER A 46 1.67 16.15 -6.35
N GLY A 47 0.58 16.70 -5.81
CA GLY A 47 0.41 18.16 -5.71
C GLY A 47 1.46 18.84 -4.82
N LEU A 48 1.82 18.23 -3.69
CA LEU A 48 2.87 18.75 -2.81
C LEU A 48 4.29 18.57 -3.39
N GLN A 49 4.48 17.63 -4.32
CA GLN A 49 5.80 17.29 -4.88
C GLN A 49 6.35 18.41 -5.75
N ASP A 50 5.46 19.16 -6.40
CA ASP A 50 5.80 20.33 -7.20
C ASP A 50 6.18 21.54 -6.32
N CYS A 51 5.64 21.62 -5.10
CA CYS A 51 5.95 22.72 -4.16
C CYS A 51 7.15 22.42 -3.25
N LYS A 52 7.10 21.33 -2.47
CA LYS A 52 8.10 21.00 -1.42
C LYS A 52 8.29 19.51 -1.19
N LYS A 53 9.20 18.91 -1.96
CA LYS A 53 9.60 17.49 -1.89
C LYS A 53 10.02 16.98 -0.51
N ARG A 54 10.69 17.81 0.30
CA ARG A 54 11.20 17.40 1.64
C ARG A 54 10.08 17.09 2.65
N ILE A 55 8.96 17.78 2.54
CA ILE A 55 7.83 17.63 3.48
C ILE A 55 7.13 16.28 3.29
N ILE A 56 7.07 15.82 2.05
CA ILE A 56 6.51 14.52 1.69
C ILE A 56 7.34 13.39 2.28
N ALA A 57 8.67 13.47 2.14
CA ALA A 57 9.58 12.47 2.68
C ALA A 57 9.43 12.32 4.20
N ILE A 58 9.30 13.44 4.93
CA ILE A 58 9.05 13.44 6.38
C ILE A 58 7.73 12.74 6.69
N GLY A 59 6.65 13.07 5.97
CA GLY A 59 5.35 12.43 6.16
C GLY A 59 5.36 10.92 5.91
N ALA A 60 6.07 10.48 4.88
CA ALA A 60 6.23 9.06 4.56
C ALA A 60 7.04 8.31 5.64
N ILE A 61 8.12 8.91 6.15
CA ILE A 61 8.90 8.35 7.24
C ILE A 61 8.04 8.23 8.51
N CYS A 62 7.33 9.29 8.89
CA CYS A 62 6.44 9.28 10.05
C CYS A 62 5.33 8.22 9.93
N SER A 63 4.72 8.07 8.76
CA SER A 63 3.71 7.04 8.48
C SER A 63 4.26 5.63 8.69
N ASN A 64 5.47 5.34 8.21
CA ASN A 64 6.12 4.06 8.42
C ASN A 64 6.42 3.78 9.90
N PHE A 65 6.82 4.79 10.67
CA PHE A 65 6.96 4.64 12.12
C PHE A 65 5.64 4.25 12.79
N VAL A 66 4.54 4.92 12.42
CA VAL A 66 3.21 4.57 12.93
C VAL A 66 2.85 3.14 12.55
N ASN A 67 3.12 2.72 11.31
CA ASN A 67 2.86 1.35 10.85
C ASN A 67 3.55 0.31 11.75
N VAL A 68 4.87 0.46 11.96
CA VAL A 68 5.66 -0.49 12.76
C VAL A 68 5.13 -0.56 14.19
N ILE A 69 4.82 0.59 14.80
CA ILE A 69 4.27 0.65 16.16
C ILE A 69 2.94 -0.10 16.22
N VAL A 70 2.02 0.16 15.29
CA VAL A 70 0.70 -0.48 15.27
C VAL A 70 0.81 -1.98 15.00
N VAL A 71 1.66 -2.43 14.07
CA VAL A 71 1.95 -3.87 13.86
C VAL A 71 2.44 -4.52 15.16
N CYS A 72 3.39 -3.88 15.84
CA CYS A 72 3.93 -4.40 17.09
C CYS A 72 2.84 -4.54 18.17
N PHE A 73 1.97 -3.55 18.31
CA PHE A 73 0.84 -3.64 19.25
C PHE A 73 -0.13 -4.74 18.87
N VAL A 74 -0.55 -4.82 17.61
CA VAL A 74 -1.55 -5.79 17.13
C VAL A 74 -1.05 -7.23 17.30
N LEU A 75 0.18 -7.52 16.87
CA LEU A 75 0.70 -8.89 16.85
C LEU A 75 1.30 -9.35 18.18
N TYR A 76 2.04 -8.48 18.88
CA TYR A 76 2.82 -8.89 20.05
C TYR A 76 2.16 -8.50 21.37
N VAL A 77 1.51 -7.34 21.45
CA VAL A 77 0.88 -6.87 22.70
C VAL A 77 -0.52 -7.45 22.85
N PHE A 78 -1.39 -7.22 21.86
CA PHE A 78 -2.78 -7.68 21.88
C PHE A 78 -2.95 -9.12 21.40
N LYS A 79 -1.90 -9.71 20.79
CA LYS A 79 -1.92 -11.09 20.24
C LYS A 79 -3.15 -11.33 19.36
N LEU A 80 -3.50 -10.34 18.54
CA LEU A 80 -4.62 -10.48 17.60
C LEU A 80 -4.17 -11.32 16.41
N ASN A 81 -5.14 -11.95 15.74
CA ASN A 81 -4.88 -12.77 14.54
C ASN A 81 -4.12 -11.93 13.48
N SER A 82 -3.17 -12.56 12.78
CA SER A 82 -2.36 -11.94 11.72
C SER A 82 -3.17 -11.24 10.63
N VAL A 83 -4.44 -11.60 10.45
CA VAL A 83 -5.41 -10.91 9.59
C VAL A 83 -5.51 -9.42 9.94
N TYR A 84 -5.55 -9.11 11.24
CA TYR A 84 -5.61 -7.75 11.75
C TYR A 84 -4.27 -7.02 11.62
N GLY A 85 -3.19 -7.73 11.31
CA GLY A 85 -1.95 -7.12 10.84
C GLY A 85 -2.19 -6.20 9.63
N GLY A 86 -3.16 -6.50 8.76
CA GLY A 86 -3.54 -5.62 7.66
C GLY A 86 -4.11 -4.26 8.09
N LEU A 87 -4.71 -4.16 9.29
CA LEU A 87 -5.24 -2.90 9.81
C LEU A 87 -4.13 -1.89 10.13
N SER A 88 -2.92 -2.37 10.44
CA SER A 88 -1.77 -1.49 10.68
C SER A 88 -1.44 -0.65 9.45
N VAL A 89 -1.46 -1.27 8.26
CA VAL A 89 -1.22 -0.61 6.98
C VAL A 89 -2.30 0.42 6.71
N THR A 90 -3.57 0.07 6.98
CA THR A 90 -4.69 1.01 6.85
C THR A 90 -4.52 2.21 7.79
N ALA A 91 -4.15 1.98 9.06
CA ALA A 91 -3.96 3.03 10.05
C ALA A 91 -2.80 3.97 9.68
N ALA A 92 -1.69 3.42 9.20
CA ALA A 92 -0.55 4.18 8.72
C ALA A 92 -0.92 5.06 7.52
N ASN A 93 -1.59 4.47 6.52
CA ASN A 93 -2.07 5.20 5.35
C ASN A 93 -3.06 6.31 5.73
N PHE A 94 -3.91 6.09 6.74
CA PHE A 94 -4.84 7.10 7.23
C PHE A 94 -4.11 8.26 7.94
N ALA A 95 -3.12 7.96 8.79
CA ALA A 95 -2.29 8.97 9.42
C ALA A 95 -1.52 9.79 8.37
N GLN A 96 -1.00 9.13 7.33
CA GLN A 96 -0.34 9.78 6.20
C GLN A 96 -1.29 10.68 5.42
N LEU A 97 -2.52 10.23 5.15
CA LEU A 97 -3.55 11.02 4.49
C LEU A 97 -3.82 12.32 5.26
N ILE A 98 -4.03 12.23 6.58
CA ILE A 98 -4.29 13.39 7.44
C ILE A 98 -3.11 14.37 7.39
N TYR A 99 -1.88 13.87 7.54
CA TYR A 99 -0.68 14.70 7.48
C TYR A 99 -0.56 15.43 6.13
N MET A 100 -0.72 14.70 5.03
CA MET A 100 -0.63 15.27 3.68
C MET A 100 -1.75 16.29 3.44
N MET A 101 -2.96 16.04 3.90
CA MET A 101 -4.09 16.95 3.81
C MET A 101 -3.83 18.27 4.56
N ILE A 102 -3.33 18.20 5.80
CA ILE A 102 -2.99 19.39 6.61
C ILE A 102 -1.89 20.21 5.92
N MET A 103 -0.83 19.54 5.45
CA MET A 103 0.27 20.23 4.77
C MET A 103 -0.18 20.82 3.43
N ASN A 104 -1.08 20.15 2.72
CA ASN A 104 -1.63 20.67 1.48
C ASN A 104 -2.36 22.00 1.70
N PHE A 105 -3.28 22.08 2.68
CA PHE A 105 -3.96 23.35 3.02
C PHE A 105 -3.02 24.44 3.53
N LYS A 106 -1.89 24.08 4.14
CA LYS A 106 -0.91 25.05 4.65
C LYS A 106 -0.04 25.66 3.55
N TYR A 107 0.33 24.87 2.55
CA TYR A 107 1.29 25.28 1.51
C TYR A 107 0.66 25.68 0.18
N ILE A 108 -0.55 25.20 -0.11
CA ILE A 108 -1.27 25.56 -1.33
C ILE A 108 -2.35 26.56 -0.96
N ASP A 109 -2.17 27.81 -1.40
CA ASP A 109 -3.14 28.88 -1.17
C ASP A 109 -4.30 28.75 -2.16
N TYR A 110 -5.35 28.05 -1.73
CA TYR A 110 -6.58 27.87 -2.51
C TYR A 110 -7.54 29.08 -2.46
N LYS A 111 -7.19 30.14 -1.69
CA LYS A 111 -8.16 31.15 -1.25
C LYS A 111 -8.57 32.15 -2.34
N ASN A 112 -7.79 32.25 -3.42
CA ASN A 112 -7.99 33.25 -4.48
C ASN A 112 -8.31 32.66 -5.87
N GLN A 113 -8.64 31.36 -5.99
CA GLN A 113 -8.88 30.74 -7.30
C GLN A 113 -10.30 30.21 -7.48
N ASN A 114 -10.88 30.45 -8.66
CA ASN A 114 -12.19 29.93 -9.03
C ASN A 114 -12.11 28.43 -9.39
N PHE A 115 -13.10 27.63 -8.98
CA PHE A 115 -13.15 26.18 -9.21
C PHE A 115 -13.03 25.77 -10.70
N LYS A 116 -13.52 26.63 -11.62
CA LYS A 116 -13.41 26.43 -13.07
C LYS A 116 -12.00 26.70 -13.63
N GLU A 117 -11.20 27.53 -12.97
CA GLU A 117 -9.81 27.77 -13.35
C GLU A 117 -8.88 26.69 -12.79
N LEU A 118 -9.23 26.13 -11.63
CA LEU A 118 -8.54 25.01 -10.99
C LEU A 118 -8.69 23.70 -11.78
N VAL A 119 -9.86 23.46 -12.40
CA VAL A 119 -10.15 22.22 -13.15
C VAL A 119 -10.08 22.47 -14.65
N LYS A 120 -8.87 22.71 -15.17
CA LYS A 120 -8.63 22.74 -16.62
C LYS A 120 -8.53 21.31 -17.16
N PHE A 121 -9.53 20.89 -17.94
CA PHE A 121 -9.60 19.54 -18.51
C PHE A 121 -8.35 19.15 -19.32
N LYS A 122 -7.73 20.12 -20.01
CA LYS A 122 -6.46 19.92 -20.73
C LYS A 122 -5.34 19.43 -19.80
N PHE A 123 -5.23 20.02 -18.61
CA PHE A 123 -4.22 19.65 -17.61
C PHE A 123 -4.50 18.26 -17.01
N VAL A 124 -5.79 17.91 -16.85
CA VAL A 124 -6.19 16.57 -16.40
C VAL A 124 -5.73 15.50 -17.40
N ILE A 125 -5.95 15.71 -18.70
CA ILE A 125 -5.51 14.76 -19.74
C ILE A 125 -3.99 14.59 -19.75
N GLU A 126 -3.25 15.70 -19.64
CA GLU A 126 -1.78 15.66 -19.57
C GLU A 126 -1.30 14.90 -18.32
N THR A 127 -1.92 15.15 -17.17
CA THR A 127 -1.63 14.45 -15.90
C THR A 127 -1.92 12.95 -16.01
N VAL A 128 -3.06 12.57 -16.60
CA VAL A 128 -3.42 11.16 -16.83
C VAL A 128 -2.43 10.50 -17.77
N LYS A 129 -1.98 11.17 -18.83
CA LYS A 129 -0.98 10.63 -19.75
C LYS A 129 0.36 10.35 -19.06
N ILE A 130 0.84 11.30 -18.24
CA ILE A 130 2.07 11.14 -17.45
C ILE A 130 1.90 9.98 -16.43
N GLY A 131 0.80 9.98 -15.69
CA GLY A 131 0.50 8.93 -14.71
C GLY A 131 0.38 7.54 -15.32
N LEU A 132 -0.21 7.43 -16.52
CA LEU A 132 -0.32 6.18 -17.26
C LEU A 132 1.04 5.62 -17.65
N THR A 133 1.94 6.47 -18.16
CA THR A 133 3.31 6.05 -18.50
C THR A 133 4.07 5.53 -17.28
N ILE A 134 4.02 6.26 -16.15
CA ILE A 134 4.67 5.83 -14.89
C ILE A 134 4.07 4.50 -14.39
N THR A 135 2.74 4.36 -14.45
CA THR A 135 2.05 3.13 -14.02
C THR A 135 2.42 1.94 -14.88
N LEU A 136 2.56 2.14 -16.20
CA LEU A 136 3.00 1.10 -17.12
C LEU A 136 4.44 0.65 -16.85
N GLU A 137 5.36 1.57 -16.58
CA GLU A 137 6.75 1.24 -16.23
C GLU A 137 6.81 0.40 -14.94
N MET A 138 6.07 0.82 -13.90
CA MET A 138 6.04 0.09 -12.63
C MET A 138 5.43 -1.31 -12.79
N ASN A 139 4.35 -1.44 -13.56
CA ASN A 139 3.72 -2.73 -13.83
C ASN A 139 4.60 -3.65 -14.68
N LEU A 140 5.29 -3.10 -15.69
CA LEU A 140 6.25 -3.87 -16.49
C LEU A 140 7.36 -4.41 -15.60
N CYS A 141 7.92 -3.58 -14.71
CA CYS A 141 8.93 -4.02 -13.74
C CYS A 141 8.40 -5.14 -12.83
N ASN A 142 7.16 -5.04 -12.33
CA ASN A 142 6.55 -6.08 -11.51
C ASN A 142 6.36 -7.40 -12.28
N ILE A 143 5.95 -7.35 -13.54
CA ILE A 143 5.82 -8.53 -14.40
C ILE A 143 7.20 -9.16 -14.66
N CYS A 144 8.22 -8.34 -14.95
CA CYS A 144 9.59 -8.81 -15.13
C CYS A 144 10.11 -9.51 -13.87
N ASN A 145 9.89 -8.92 -12.69
CA ASN A 145 10.27 -9.53 -11.42
C ASN A 145 9.52 -10.84 -11.16
N PHE A 146 8.22 -10.90 -11.47
CA PHE A 146 7.42 -12.12 -11.34
C PHE A 146 7.94 -13.25 -12.25
N VAL A 147 8.23 -12.93 -13.52
CA VAL A 147 8.78 -13.90 -14.49
C VAL A 147 10.16 -14.36 -14.05
N MET A 148 11.03 -13.44 -13.61
CA MET A 148 12.37 -13.78 -13.12
C MET A 148 12.31 -14.67 -11.87
N LEU A 149 11.44 -14.36 -10.91
CA LEU A 149 11.27 -15.18 -9.70
C LEU A 149 10.71 -16.57 -10.05
N SER A 150 9.74 -16.61 -10.96
CA SER A 150 9.19 -17.87 -11.48
C SER A 150 10.25 -18.70 -12.20
N ALA A 151 11.12 -18.05 -12.98
CA ALA A 151 12.23 -18.72 -13.65
C ALA A 151 13.25 -19.26 -12.64
N ILE A 152 13.66 -18.47 -11.63
CA ILE A 152 14.57 -18.92 -10.56
C ILE A 152 13.99 -20.12 -9.80
N THR A 153 12.68 -20.11 -9.53
CA THR A 153 12.02 -21.20 -8.78
C THR A 153 11.95 -22.50 -9.60
N ASN A 154 11.91 -22.40 -10.94
CA ASN A 154 11.91 -23.55 -11.84
C ASN A 154 13.32 -23.95 -12.32
N VAL A 155 14.32 -23.08 -12.15
CA VAL A 155 15.73 -23.47 -12.26
C VAL A 155 16.07 -24.25 -11.00
N GLN A 156 16.01 -25.58 -11.09
CA GLN A 156 16.63 -26.46 -10.10
C GLN A 156 18.05 -25.95 -9.84
N LEU A 157 18.28 -25.41 -8.64
CA LEU A 157 19.62 -25.11 -8.18
C LEU A 157 20.41 -26.42 -8.27
N PRO A 158 21.61 -26.43 -8.88
CA PRO A 158 22.43 -27.63 -8.92
C PRO A 158 22.75 -28.06 -7.48
N VAL A 159 22.66 -29.38 -7.26
CA VAL A 159 22.72 -30.13 -5.98
C VAL A 159 24.10 -30.03 -5.29
N TRP A 160 24.64 -28.82 -5.09
CA TRP A 160 25.91 -28.60 -4.37
C TRP A 160 25.74 -27.81 -3.08
N TYR A 161 24.50 -27.67 -2.59
CA TYR A 161 24.21 -27.08 -1.29
C TYR A 161 23.19 -27.97 -0.57
N ASP A 162 23.66 -29.10 -0.05
CA ASP A 162 23.03 -29.75 1.09
C ASP A 162 23.48 -29.01 2.36
N PRO A 163 22.56 -28.71 3.31
CA PRO A 163 22.89 -28.10 4.60
C PRO A 163 23.78 -28.99 5.50
#